data_AF-A0ABC8KJV7-F1
#
_entry.id   AF-A0ABC8KJV7-F1
#
_cell.length_a   1.000
_cell.length_b   1.000
_cell.length_c   1.000
_cell.angle_alpha   90.00
_cell.angle_beta   90.00
_cell.angle_gamma   90.00
#
_symmetry.space_group_name_H-M   'P 1'
#
loop_
_entity.id
_entity.type
_entity.pdbx_description
1 polymer ?
#
loop_
_entity_poly.entity_id
_entity_poly.type
_entity_poly.pdbx_seq_one_letter_code
_entity_poly.pdbx_strand_id
1 'polypeptide(L)'
;MTRMKLCSVSFTFSVIAIQFLLLSTIVNGQQATDSCNLTLPLKDLALDSSLLQCVEVWGDQNYILRYSKTMENTWSFVLSAPDSSAYIGIGFSTDGEMVGSSAVVGWITPDGGSGAAKQYLLGGESPSKVMPDQGDLKIVNGSLKIESVSSRLFMSFQLTAEMPRERLLYAKGPSGFFPSSPEFRLREHEFKTTTTIAYNTGPATVGPAMSPGPASGPTPSSAYSLSPHLLFFGISLIAMKFF
;
A
#
# COMPACT_ATOMS: atom_id res chain seq x y z
N MET A 1 15.52 -62.58 -40.62
CA MET A 1 14.98 -62.36 -39.26
C MET A 1 16.00 -61.54 -38.49
N THR A 2 15.85 -60.22 -38.44
CA THR A 2 16.81 -59.35 -37.75
C THR A 2 16.04 -58.31 -36.96
N ARG A 3 15.92 -58.52 -35.64
CA ARG A 3 15.25 -57.63 -34.70
C ARG A 3 16.24 -56.58 -34.16
N MET A 4 15.94 -55.34 -34.51
CA MET A 4 15.94 -54.12 -33.68
C MET A 4 16.91 -54.08 -32.47
N LYS A 5 17.99 -53.28 -32.61
CA LYS A 5 18.72 -52.63 -31.50
C LYS A 5 18.30 -51.15 -31.45
N LEU A 6 17.24 -50.83 -30.71
CA LEU A 6 16.85 -49.45 -30.41
C LEU A 6 16.08 -49.45 -29.08
N CYS A 7 16.78 -49.48 -27.94
CA CYS A 7 16.14 -49.28 -26.63
C CYS A 7 17.02 -48.61 -25.56
N SER A 8 18.34 -48.46 -25.75
CA SER A 8 19.20 -48.09 -24.60
C SER A 8 19.42 -46.59 -24.39
N VAL A 9 19.20 -45.74 -25.40
CA VAL A 9 19.55 -44.30 -25.33
C VAL A 9 18.37 -43.43 -24.91
N SER A 10 17.13 -43.88 -25.10
CA SER A 10 15.93 -43.11 -24.72
C SER A 10 15.65 -43.11 -23.22
N PHE A 11 16.17 -44.10 -22.48
CA PHE A 11 15.86 -44.25 -21.05
C PHE A 11 16.71 -43.32 -20.18
N THR A 12 17.96 -43.05 -20.57
CA THR A 12 18.87 -42.19 -19.80
C THR A 12 18.53 -40.70 -19.92
N PHE A 13 18.05 -40.24 -21.09
CA PHE A 13 17.59 -38.87 -21.28
C PHE A 13 16.29 -38.57 -20.53
N SER A 14 15.39 -39.55 -20.43
CA SER A 14 14.13 -39.42 -19.69
C SER A 14 14.37 -39.24 -18.19
N VAL A 15 15.31 -39.99 -17.61
CA VAL A 15 15.63 -39.90 -16.18
C VAL A 15 16.28 -38.55 -15.82
N ILE A 16 17.17 -38.02 -16.67
CA ILE A 16 17.81 -36.70 -16.45
C ILE A 16 16.79 -35.55 -16.57
N ALA A 17 15.82 -35.65 -17.50
CA ALA A 17 14.74 -34.66 -17.62
C ALA A 17 13.77 -34.69 -16.42
N ILE A 18 13.52 -35.87 -15.84
CA ILE A 18 12.67 -36.03 -14.65
C ILE A 18 13.38 -35.52 -13.37
N GLN A 19 14.71 -35.66 -13.27
CA GLN A 19 15.48 -35.09 -12.15
C GLN A 19 15.52 -33.54 -12.16
N PHE A 20 15.48 -32.90 -13.33
CA PHE A 20 15.42 -31.44 -13.45
C PHE A 20 14.02 -30.84 -13.17
N LEU A 21 12.96 -31.66 -13.20
CA LEU A 21 11.59 -31.24 -12.88
C LEU A 21 11.26 -31.26 -11.38
N LEU A 22 12.16 -31.76 -10.53
CA LEU A 22 11.93 -31.93 -9.08
C LEU A 22 12.75 -30.96 -8.20
N LEU A 23 13.45 -29.99 -8.78
CA LEU A 23 14.23 -28.99 -8.03
C LEU A 23 13.70 -27.56 -8.08
N SER A 24 12.45 -27.35 -8.49
CA SER A 24 11.72 -26.15 -8.12
C SER A 24 11.08 -26.35 -6.74
N THR A 25 11.92 -26.33 -5.69
CA THR A 25 11.43 -25.98 -4.35
C THR A 25 10.91 -24.55 -4.47
N ILE A 26 9.62 -24.43 -4.71
CA ILE A 26 8.88 -23.19 -4.52
C ILE A 26 9.11 -22.83 -3.05
N VAL A 27 10.00 -21.88 -2.81
CA VAL A 27 9.99 -21.13 -1.57
C VAL A 27 8.67 -20.38 -1.63
N ASN A 28 7.63 -20.97 -1.04
CA ASN A 28 6.43 -20.26 -0.67
C ASN A 28 6.86 -19.32 0.47
N GLY A 29 7.65 -18.30 0.11
CA GLY A 29 7.82 -17.13 0.93
C GLY A 29 6.41 -16.63 1.09
N GLN A 30 5.86 -16.79 2.28
CA GLN A 30 4.52 -16.38 2.60
C GLN A 30 4.50 -14.87 2.38
N GLN A 31 4.11 -14.44 1.17
CA GLN A 31 3.90 -13.03 0.90
C GLN A 31 2.87 -12.61 1.91
N ALA A 32 3.28 -11.72 2.82
CA ALA A 32 2.34 -11.10 3.73
C ALA A 32 1.40 -10.26 2.84
N THR A 33 0.25 -10.82 2.50
CA THR A 33 -0.80 -10.14 1.78
C THR A 33 -1.41 -9.14 2.75
N ASP A 34 -0.90 -7.91 2.70
CA ASP A 34 -1.52 -6.79 3.38
C ASP A 34 -2.97 -6.64 2.91
N SER A 35 -3.85 -6.21 3.80
CA SER A 35 -5.25 -5.97 3.51
C SER A 35 -5.81 -4.95 4.50
N CYS A 36 -6.98 -4.40 4.19
CA CYS A 36 -7.67 -3.49 5.11
C CYS A 36 -8.12 -4.14 6.42
N ASN A 37 -8.02 -5.47 6.55
CA ASN A 37 -8.38 -6.21 7.75
C ASN A 37 -7.17 -6.48 8.68
N LEU A 38 -5.96 -6.06 8.30
CA LEU A 38 -4.74 -6.31 9.06
C LEU A 38 -4.24 -5.05 9.76
N THR A 39 -3.71 -5.22 10.97
CA THR A 39 -2.99 -4.16 11.69
C THR A 39 -1.71 -3.82 10.94
N LEU A 40 -1.49 -2.52 10.71
CA LEU A 40 -0.26 -2.01 10.10
C LEU A 40 0.97 -2.47 10.90
N PRO A 41 1.98 -3.08 10.27
CA PRO A 41 3.18 -3.53 10.96
C PRO A 41 4.17 -2.40 11.28
N LEU A 42 3.76 -1.13 11.16
CA LEU A 42 4.62 0.04 11.33
C LEU A 42 4.68 0.43 12.80
N LYS A 43 5.85 0.25 13.43
CA LYS A 43 6.08 0.58 14.86
C LYS A 43 6.44 2.04 15.11
N ASP A 44 6.84 2.79 14.07
CA ASP A 44 7.59 4.04 14.22
C ASP A 44 6.93 5.24 13.53
N LEU A 45 5.71 5.06 13.04
CA LEU A 45 4.86 6.15 12.61
C LEU A 45 4.03 6.55 13.82
N ALA A 46 4.14 7.82 14.24
CA ALA A 46 3.25 8.45 15.22
C ALA A 46 1.81 8.61 14.67
N LEU A 47 1.32 7.59 13.95
CA LEU A 47 0.00 7.48 13.39
C LEU A 47 -0.71 6.38 14.17
N ASP A 48 -1.77 6.76 14.86
CA ASP A 48 -2.69 5.78 15.41
C ASP A 48 -3.36 5.04 14.24
N SER A 49 -2.87 3.83 13.96
CA SER A 49 -3.33 3.02 12.83
C SER A 49 -4.81 2.68 12.90
N SER A 50 -5.44 2.79 14.07
CA SER A 50 -6.88 2.56 14.26
C SER A 50 -7.76 3.65 13.64
N LEU A 51 -7.21 4.85 13.42
CA LEU A 51 -7.93 6.00 12.85
C LEU A 51 -7.80 6.09 11.33
N LEU A 52 -6.97 5.24 10.72
CA LEU A 52 -6.76 5.24 9.28
C LEU A 52 -7.93 4.52 8.58
N GLN A 53 -8.63 5.25 7.73
CA GLN A 53 -9.46 4.63 6.70
C GLN A 53 -8.56 3.83 5.76
N CYS A 54 -9.08 2.72 5.22
CA CYS A 54 -8.34 1.85 4.33
C CYS A 54 -9.15 1.54 3.07
N VAL A 55 -8.49 1.63 1.92
CA VAL A 55 -9.07 1.35 0.62
C VAL A 55 -8.09 0.55 -0.23
N GLU A 56 -8.56 -0.53 -0.84
CA GLU A 56 -7.83 -1.27 -1.87
C GLU A 56 -7.94 -0.51 -3.20
N VAL A 57 -6.95 0.33 -3.47
CA VAL A 57 -7.02 1.31 -4.57
C VAL A 57 -6.57 0.74 -5.91
N TRP A 58 -5.86 -0.39 -5.93
CA TRP A 58 -5.49 -1.06 -7.18
C TRP A 58 -5.32 -2.57 -6.97
N GLY A 59 -6.35 -3.34 -7.31
CA GLY A 59 -6.38 -4.79 -7.12
C GLY A 59 -5.25 -5.52 -7.86
N ASP A 60 -5.08 -5.25 -9.15
CA ASP A 60 -4.13 -5.96 -10.03
C ASP A 60 -2.67 -5.84 -9.60
N GLN A 61 -2.29 -4.70 -8.99
CA GLN A 61 -0.95 -4.48 -8.45
C GLN A 61 -0.91 -4.54 -6.92
N ASN A 62 -2.05 -4.86 -6.29
CA ASN A 62 -2.23 -5.01 -4.86
C ASN A 62 -1.82 -3.76 -4.04
N TYR A 63 -2.18 -2.56 -4.55
CA TYR A 63 -1.96 -1.31 -3.83
C TYR A 63 -3.10 -1.06 -2.85
N ILE A 64 -2.71 -0.67 -1.63
CA ILE A 64 -3.63 -0.30 -0.56
C ILE A 64 -3.27 1.10 -0.11
N LEU A 65 -4.26 1.98 -0.08
CA LEU A 65 -4.12 3.32 0.47
C LEU A 65 -4.81 3.38 1.83
N ARG A 66 -4.07 3.85 2.82
CA ARG A 66 -4.60 4.20 4.12
C ARG A 66 -4.46 5.68 4.37
N TYR A 67 -5.49 6.31 4.92
CA TYR A 67 -5.47 7.74 5.14
C TYR A 67 -6.29 8.16 6.36
N SER A 68 -5.93 9.29 6.95
CA SER A 68 -6.75 9.98 7.94
C SER A 68 -6.49 11.48 7.89
N LYS A 69 -7.49 12.25 8.31
CA LYS A 69 -7.29 13.66 8.64
C LYS A 69 -6.94 13.74 10.12
N THR A 70 -5.80 14.33 10.44
CA THR A 70 -5.41 14.66 11.81
C THR A 70 -5.88 16.09 12.13
N MET A 71 -5.35 16.72 13.17
CA MET A 71 -5.71 18.10 13.51
C MET A 71 -5.13 19.08 12.48
N GLU A 72 -5.76 20.25 12.34
CA GLU A 72 -5.24 21.39 11.56
C GLU A 72 -5.00 21.13 10.06
N ASN A 73 -5.96 20.49 9.36
CA ASN A 73 -5.86 20.25 7.91
C ASN A 73 -4.62 19.45 7.48
N THR A 74 -4.09 18.64 8.39
CA THR A 74 -3.02 17.70 8.08
C THR A 74 -3.63 16.34 7.75
N TRP A 75 -3.20 15.76 6.63
CA TRP A 75 -3.64 14.48 6.12
C TRP A 75 -2.50 13.50 6.12
N SER A 76 -2.68 12.37 6.80
CA SER A 76 -1.71 11.28 6.81
C SER A 76 -2.05 10.28 5.74
N PHE A 77 -1.05 9.84 4.97
CA PHE A 77 -1.18 8.82 3.94
C PHE A 77 -0.17 7.71 4.17
N VAL A 78 -0.60 6.47 3.96
CA VAL A 78 0.26 5.29 3.85
C VAL A 78 -0.17 4.52 2.61
N LEU A 79 0.69 4.49 1.59
CA LEU A 79 0.52 3.65 0.42
C LEU A 79 1.36 2.37 0.62
N SER A 80 0.73 1.21 0.50
CA SER A 80 1.46 -0.07 0.52
C SER A 80 1.30 -0.83 -0.78
N ALA A 81 2.36 -1.52 -1.21
CA ALA A 81 2.40 -2.33 -2.42
C ALA A 81 3.47 -3.43 -2.30
N PRO A 82 3.35 -4.57 -3.00
CA PRO A 82 4.36 -5.63 -2.97
C PRO A 82 5.76 -5.10 -3.33
N ASP A 83 6.77 -5.49 -2.54
CA ASP A 83 8.16 -5.15 -2.83
C ASP A 83 8.65 -5.99 -4.00
N SER A 84 8.60 -5.40 -5.18
CA SER A 84 9.02 -6.01 -6.45
C SER A 84 10.31 -5.38 -6.99
N SER A 85 11.13 -4.82 -6.10
CA SER A 85 12.36 -4.10 -6.46
C SER A 85 12.10 -3.01 -7.50
N ALA A 86 11.01 -2.27 -7.34
CA ALA A 86 10.58 -1.19 -8.21
C ALA A 86 10.24 0.04 -7.36
N TYR A 87 10.23 1.23 -7.97
CA TYR A 87 9.62 2.38 -7.31
C TYR A 87 8.09 2.23 -7.31
N ILE A 88 7.44 2.84 -6.31
CA ILE A 88 5.98 2.99 -6.23
C ILE A 88 5.64 4.46 -6.15
N GLY A 89 4.53 4.87 -6.78
CA GLY A 89 4.12 6.26 -6.85
C GLY A 89 2.64 6.47 -6.54
N ILE A 90 2.35 7.61 -5.93
CA ILE A 90 1.01 8.18 -5.79
C ILE A 90 1.01 9.62 -6.31
N GLY A 91 0.15 9.91 -7.28
CA GLY A 91 -0.09 11.24 -7.84
C GLY A 91 -1.40 11.83 -7.36
N PHE A 92 -1.45 13.15 -7.25
CA PHE A 92 -2.61 13.95 -6.88
C PHE A 92 -2.96 14.85 -8.06
N SER A 93 -4.04 14.49 -8.76
CA SER A 93 -4.47 15.10 -10.01
C SER A 93 -5.76 15.89 -9.85
N THR A 94 -5.92 16.95 -10.64
CA THR A 94 -7.16 17.72 -10.70
C THR A 94 -8.17 17.08 -11.64
N ASP A 95 -7.70 16.49 -12.74
CA ASP A 95 -8.53 15.93 -13.83
C ASP A 95 -8.39 14.41 -13.97
N GLY A 96 -7.47 13.79 -13.23
CA GLY A 96 -7.18 12.35 -13.32
C GLY A 96 -6.08 12.02 -14.33
N GLU A 97 -5.49 13.04 -14.94
CA GLU A 97 -4.38 12.90 -15.87
C GLU A 97 -3.04 13.08 -15.18
N MET A 98 -2.01 12.47 -15.77
CA MET A 98 -0.63 12.57 -15.30
C MET A 98 -0.10 13.99 -15.45
N VAL A 99 -0.28 14.60 -16.62
CA VAL A 99 0.34 15.88 -16.96
C VAL A 99 -0.31 17.01 -16.15
N GLY A 100 0.51 17.78 -15.43
CA GLY A 100 0.06 18.85 -14.54
C GLY A 100 -0.20 18.41 -13.10
N SER A 101 -0.03 17.12 -12.79
CA SER A 101 -0.18 16.59 -11.43
C SER A 101 1.11 16.71 -10.61
N SER A 102 0.97 16.56 -9.30
CA SER A 102 2.11 16.39 -8.38
C SER A 102 2.04 15.00 -7.75
N ALA A 103 3.19 14.39 -7.53
CA ALA A 103 3.28 13.02 -7.03
C ALA A 103 4.30 12.86 -5.91
N VAL A 104 4.13 11.81 -5.12
CA VAL A 104 5.13 11.27 -4.20
C VAL A 104 5.54 9.91 -4.73
N VAL A 105 6.85 9.70 -4.89
CA VAL A 105 7.40 8.45 -5.39
C VAL A 105 8.48 7.97 -4.45
N GLY A 106 8.44 6.68 -4.10
CA GLY A 106 9.36 6.06 -3.16
C GLY A 106 9.93 4.75 -3.68
N TRP A 107 11.14 4.43 -3.26
CA TRP A 107 11.87 3.23 -3.64
C TRP A 107 12.85 2.80 -2.54
N ILE A 108 13.22 1.51 -2.56
CA ILE A 108 14.29 0.95 -1.73
C ILE A 108 15.26 0.25 -2.66
N THR A 109 16.55 0.60 -2.55
CA THR A 109 17.59 0.02 -3.39
C THR A 109 18.02 -1.36 -2.82
N PRO A 110 18.37 -2.34 -3.68
CA PRO A 110 18.73 -3.70 -3.26
C PRO A 110 20.02 -3.79 -2.44
N ASP A 111 20.86 -2.75 -2.45
CA ASP A 111 22.13 -2.68 -1.73
C ASP A 111 21.96 -2.51 -0.21
N GLY A 112 20.72 -2.55 0.29
CA GLY A 112 20.42 -2.36 1.71
C GLY A 112 20.52 -0.91 2.15
N GLY A 113 20.60 0.04 1.20
CA GLY A 113 20.52 1.46 1.47
C GLY A 113 19.18 1.86 2.11
N SER A 114 19.19 2.97 2.85
CA SER A 114 17.96 3.56 3.37
C SER A 114 17.02 3.90 2.21
N GLY A 115 15.76 3.48 2.33
CA GLY A 115 14.72 3.84 1.37
C GLY A 115 14.64 5.35 1.17
N ALA A 116 14.34 5.76 -0.06
CA ALA A 116 14.21 7.16 -0.42
C ALA A 116 12.82 7.41 -1.03
N ALA A 117 12.28 8.59 -0.75
CA ALA A 117 11.08 9.07 -1.42
C ALA A 117 11.18 10.57 -1.67
N LYS A 118 10.57 11.02 -2.77
CA LYS A 118 10.61 12.40 -3.25
C LYS A 118 9.27 12.84 -3.80
N GLN A 119 9.03 14.15 -3.74
CA GLN A 119 7.97 14.77 -4.53
C GLN A 119 8.41 14.92 -5.98
N TYR A 120 7.47 14.84 -6.92
CA TYR A 120 7.69 15.10 -8.33
C TYR A 120 6.58 15.98 -8.91
N LEU A 121 6.97 16.94 -9.76
CA LEU A 121 6.07 17.58 -10.71
C LEU A 121 5.97 16.72 -11.97
N LEU A 122 4.76 16.31 -12.34
CA LEU A 122 4.50 15.54 -13.54
C LEU A 122 4.17 16.48 -14.70
N GLY A 123 5.16 17.24 -15.18
CA GLY A 123 4.96 18.28 -16.20
C GLY A 123 4.80 17.76 -17.63
N GLY A 124 4.85 16.43 -17.84
CA GLY A 124 4.75 15.77 -19.13
C GLY A 124 5.09 14.28 -19.00
N GLU A 125 4.87 13.51 -20.06
CA GLU A 125 5.05 12.04 -20.03
C GLU A 125 6.51 11.61 -20.22
N SER A 126 7.34 12.44 -20.83
CA SER A 126 8.77 12.13 -20.97
C SER A 126 9.50 12.24 -19.62
N PRO A 127 10.51 11.39 -19.34
CA PRO A 127 11.33 11.49 -18.13
C PRO A 127 11.91 12.89 -17.89
N SER A 128 12.20 13.63 -18.98
CA SER A 128 12.72 14.99 -18.92
C SER A 128 11.74 16.01 -18.32
N LYS A 129 10.44 15.71 -18.31
CA LYS A 129 9.36 16.56 -17.79
C LYS A 129 8.78 16.10 -16.46
N VAL A 130 9.31 15.00 -15.93
CA VAL A 130 9.04 14.53 -14.57
C VAL A 130 10.17 15.04 -13.68
N MET A 131 9.87 16.06 -12.89
CA MET A 131 10.90 16.84 -12.18
C MET A 131 10.90 16.50 -10.69
N PRO A 132 12.00 15.96 -10.14
CA PRO A 132 12.11 15.69 -8.71
C PRO A 132 12.13 16.98 -7.89
N ASP A 133 11.73 16.87 -6.63
CA ASP A 133 11.74 17.93 -5.62
C ASP A 133 10.95 19.18 -6.05
N GLN A 134 10.03 19.00 -7.00
CA GLN A 134 9.09 20.01 -7.51
C GLN A 134 7.65 19.50 -7.37
N GLY A 135 6.70 20.41 -7.57
CA GLY A 135 5.27 20.16 -7.41
C GLY A 135 4.66 21.12 -6.39
N ASP A 136 3.37 20.96 -6.15
CA ASP A 136 2.58 21.82 -5.29
C ASP A 136 2.05 21.14 -4.03
N LEU A 137 2.42 19.88 -3.78
CA LEU A 137 2.08 19.20 -2.53
C LEU A 137 2.83 19.85 -1.38
N LYS A 138 2.09 20.28 -0.35
CA LYS A 138 2.63 20.80 0.90
C LYS A 138 2.92 19.63 1.85
N ILE A 139 4.02 18.93 1.58
CA ILE A 139 4.47 17.80 2.40
C ILE A 139 5.00 18.33 3.75
N VAL A 140 4.51 17.79 4.86
CA VAL A 140 5.02 18.13 6.19
C VAL A 140 6.47 17.65 6.31
N ASN A 141 7.36 18.55 6.75
CA ASN A 141 8.79 18.26 6.80
C ASN A 141 9.09 17.03 7.68
N GLY A 142 9.94 16.12 7.17
CA GLY A 142 10.31 14.88 7.86
C GLY A 142 9.21 13.79 7.91
N SER A 143 8.04 14.03 7.32
CA SER A 143 6.96 13.03 7.30
C SER A 143 7.12 11.97 6.21
N LEU A 144 7.85 12.29 5.14
CA LEU A 144 8.02 11.41 3.99
C LEU A 144 9.02 10.30 4.29
N LYS A 145 8.54 9.06 4.35
CA LYS A 145 9.33 7.86 4.66
C LYS A 145 8.91 6.69 3.78
N ILE A 146 9.83 5.75 3.53
CA ILE A 146 9.52 4.46 2.93
C ILE A 146 10.30 3.35 3.63
N GLU A 147 9.63 2.23 3.87
CA GLU A 147 10.21 1.04 4.48
C GLU A 147 9.71 -0.23 3.80
N SER A 148 10.52 -1.29 3.81
CA SER A 148 10.12 -2.63 3.36
C SER A 148 9.93 -3.52 4.59
N VAL A 149 8.72 -4.03 4.77
CA VAL A 149 8.38 -4.94 5.86
C VAL A 149 7.72 -6.17 5.26
N SER A 150 8.29 -7.35 5.52
CA SER A 150 7.73 -8.63 5.06
C SER A 150 7.44 -8.67 3.54
N SER A 151 8.37 -8.18 2.72
CA SER A 151 8.26 -8.10 1.25
C SER A 151 7.15 -7.17 0.74
N ARG A 152 6.82 -6.13 1.51
CA ARG A 152 5.88 -5.08 1.11
C ARG A 152 6.47 -3.72 1.45
N LEU A 153 6.38 -2.82 0.48
CA LEU A 153 6.74 -1.42 0.67
C LEU A 153 5.61 -0.69 1.38
N PHE A 154 5.96 0.17 2.32
CA PHE A 154 5.07 1.12 2.97
C PHE A 154 5.66 2.51 2.80
N MET A 155 5.05 3.31 1.92
CA MET A 155 5.41 4.71 1.73
C MET A 155 4.43 5.59 2.50
N SER A 156 4.94 6.37 3.43
CA SER A 156 4.13 7.24 4.29
C SER A 156 4.55 8.69 4.17
N PHE A 157 3.58 9.60 4.27
CA PHE A 157 3.79 11.03 4.24
C PHE A 157 2.58 11.77 4.78
N GLN A 158 2.76 13.04 5.12
CA GLN A 158 1.68 13.93 5.51
C GLN A 158 1.59 15.13 4.58
N LEU A 159 0.37 15.56 4.26
CA LEU A 159 0.08 16.75 3.47
C LEU A 159 -0.68 17.78 4.31
N THR A 160 -0.33 19.06 4.17
CA THR A 160 -1.14 20.17 4.68
C THR A 160 -2.07 20.68 3.59
N ALA A 161 -3.37 20.44 3.72
CA ALA A 161 -4.39 20.87 2.76
C ALA A 161 -5.77 20.88 3.41
N GLU A 162 -6.62 21.84 3.05
CA GLU A 162 -8.03 21.84 3.47
C GLU A 162 -8.71 20.52 3.05
N MET A 163 -8.50 20.15 1.78
CA MET A 163 -8.84 18.85 1.21
C MET A 163 -7.79 18.47 0.15
N PRO A 164 -7.21 17.25 0.20
CA PRO A 164 -6.33 16.73 -0.84
C PRO A 164 -7.11 16.49 -2.13
N ARG A 165 -6.42 16.44 -3.27
CA ARG A 165 -7.07 16.12 -4.54
C ARG A 165 -7.59 14.69 -4.53
N GLU A 166 -8.82 14.50 -4.97
CA GLU A 166 -9.52 13.21 -4.92
C GLU A 166 -9.17 12.27 -6.07
N ARG A 167 -8.67 12.79 -7.21
CA ARG A 167 -8.23 11.96 -8.33
C ARG A 167 -6.79 11.54 -8.11
N LEU A 168 -6.61 10.28 -7.74
CA LEU A 168 -5.31 9.74 -7.40
C LEU A 168 -4.76 8.90 -8.54
N LEU A 169 -3.48 9.09 -8.83
CA LEU A 169 -2.74 8.30 -9.79
C LEU A 169 -1.90 7.29 -9.02
N TYR A 170 -1.78 6.07 -9.51
CA TYR A 170 -0.83 5.09 -8.96
C TYR A 170 0.07 4.59 -10.07
N ALA A 171 1.33 4.35 -9.73
CA ALA A 171 2.32 3.88 -10.67
C ALA A 171 3.29 2.90 -10.01
N LYS A 172 3.63 1.85 -10.75
CA LYS A 172 4.73 0.94 -10.44
C LYS A 172 5.82 1.11 -11.49
N GLY A 173 7.04 1.36 -11.04
CA GLY A 173 8.22 1.42 -11.89
C GLY A 173 8.68 0.07 -12.44
N PRO A 174 9.61 0.07 -13.40
CA PRO A 174 10.22 -1.17 -13.87
C PRO A 174 11.20 -1.70 -12.81
N SER A 175 11.14 -3.01 -12.56
CA SER A 175 11.99 -3.67 -11.56
C SER A 175 13.49 -3.49 -11.87
N GLY A 176 14.28 -3.25 -10.83
CA GLY A 176 15.73 -3.08 -10.90
C GLY A 176 16.20 -1.69 -11.35
N PHE A 177 15.29 -0.77 -11.66
CA PHE A 177 15.63 0.59 -12.10
C PHE A 177 15.16 1.62 -11.08
N PHE A 178 16.12 2.14 -10.32
CA PHE A 178 15.87 3.09 -9.25
C PHE A 178 16.41 4.48 -9.60
N PRO A 179 15.70 5.55 -9.20
CA PRO A 179 16.25 6.90 -9.24
C PRO A 179 17.54 6.97 -8.43
N SER A 180 18.53 7.66 -8.97
CA SER A 180 19.85 7.82 -8.34
C SER A 180 20.32 9.27 -8.44
N SER A 181 21.24 9.63 -7.54
CA SER A 181 21.87 10.95 -7.49
C SER A 181 22.72 11.19 -8.76
N PRO A 182 22.81 12.46 -9.22
CA PRO A 182 22.18 13.65 -8.65
C PRO A 182 20.76 13.99 -9.16
N GLU A 183 20.30 13.40 -10.25
CA GLU A 183 19.12 13.87 -10.97
C GLU A 183 17.83 13.18 -10.57
N PHE A 184 17.90 12.02 -9.91
CA PHE A 184 16.74 11.24 -9.44
C PHE A 184 15.62 11.11 -10.49
N ARG A 185 16.00 10.96 -11.77
CA ARG A 185 15.03 10.82 -12.86
C ARG A 185 14.29 9.49 -12.72
N LEU A 186 12.97 9.55 -12.91
CA LEU A 186 12.14 8.36 -13.03
C LEU A 186 12.23 7.81 -14.45
N ARG A 187 12.35 6.48 -14.57
CA ARG A 187 11.98 5.81 -15.81
C ARG A 187 10.46 5.83 -15.96
N GLU A 188 9.97 5.59 -17.16
CA GLU A 188 8.55 5.38 -17.39
C GLU A 188 8.04 4.21 -16.54
N HIS A 189 6.85 4.37 -15.95
CA HIS A 189 6.22 3.33 -15.15
C HIS A 189 5.88 2.12 -16.02
N GLU A 190 6.05 0.92 -15.46
CA GLU A 190 5.61 -0.31 -16.12
C GLU A 190 4.09 -0.44 -16.08
N PHE A 191 3.49 -0.06 -14.96
CA PHE A 191 2.04 -0.05 -14.77
C PHE A 191 1.60 1.29 -14.20
N LYS A 192 0.42 1.75 -14.63
CA LYS A 192 -0.28 2.89 -14.04
C LYS A 192 -1.79 2.67 -13.96
N THR A 193 -2.44 3.37 -13.04
CA THR A 193 -3.90 3.51 -13.02
C THR A 193 -4.30 4.85 -12.39
N THR A 194 -5.55 5.24 -12.57
CA THR A 194 -6.18 6.39 -11.93
C THR A 194 -7.41 5.93 -11.17
N THR A 195 -7.60 6.42 -9.94
CA THR A 195 -8.84 6.24 -9.18
C THR A 195 -9.37 7.56 -8.65
N THR A 196 -10.59 7.53 -8.14
CA THR A 196 -11.17 8.64 -7.38
C THR A 196 -11.45 8.16 -5.97
N ILE A 197 -11.06 8.96 -4.97
CA ILE A 197 -11.29 8.68 -3.56
C ILE A 197 -12.25 9.69 -2.96
N ALA A 198 -13.25 9.19 -2.24
CA ALA A 198 -14.08 10.02 -1.37
C ALA A 198 -13.47 9.98 0.04
N TYR A 199 -12.89 11.10 0.47
CA TYR A 199 -12.26 11.17 1.79
C TYR A 199 -13.31 11.19 2.90
N ASN A 200 -13.56 10.04 3.52
CA ASN A 200 -14.48 9.92 4.64
C ASN A 200 -13.69 10.02 5.95
N THR A 201 -13.68 11.17 6.62
CA THR A 201 -13.03 11.27 7.93
C THR A 201 -14.01 10.78 9.00
N GLY A 202 -13.68 9.67 9.68
CA GLY A 202 -14.37 9.28 10.91
C GLY A 202 -14.22 10.37 12.00
N PRO A 203 -15.08 10.41 13.03
CA PRO A 203 -14.98 11.41 14.07
C PRO A 203 -13.61 11.32 14.76
N ALA A 204 -12.81 12.38 14.61
CA ALA A 204 -11.56 12.54 15.34
C ALA A 204 -11.92 12.66 16.83
N THR A 205 -11.75 11.60 17.60
CA THR A 205 -11.77 11.70 19.06
C THR A 205 -10.56 12.51 19.48
N VAL A 206 -10.80 13.79 19.74
CA VAL A 206 -9.90 14.67 20.48
C VAL A 206 -9.62 14.00 21.82
N GLY A 207 -8.44 13.39 21.97
CA GLY A 207 -7.97 12.97 23.28
C GLY A 207 -7.76 14.23 24.13
N PRO A 208 -8.40 14.37 25.31
CA PRO A 208 -8.18 15.54 26.13
C PRO A 208 -6.72 15.56 26.62
N ALA A 209 -6.12 16.75 26.53
CA ALA A 209 -4.85 17.07 27.17
C ALA A 209 -4.99 16.81 28.69
N MET A 210 -4.38 15.73 29.18
CA MET A 210 -4.25 15.50 30.61
C MET A 210 -3.11 16.38 31.16
N SER A 211 -3.48 17.36 31.97
CA SER A 211 -2.61 17.97 32.98
C SER A 211 -3.21 17.66 34.38
N PRO A 212 -2.40 17.40 35.42
CA PRO A 212 -2.84 16.65 36.60
C PRO A 212 -3.37 17.54 37.73
N GLY A 213 -4.37 17.05 38.47
CA GLY A 213 -4.80 17.61 39.76
C GLY A 213 -5.93 16.81 40.42
N PRO A 214 -6.02 16.72 41.76
CA PRO A 214 -6.29 15.44 42.43
C PRO A 214 -7.64 15.28 43.14
N ALA A 215 -8.02 13.99 43.29
CA ALA A 215 -8.73 13.29 44.37
C ALA A 215 -9.98 13.87 45.05
N SER A 216 -11.11 13.13 44.97
CA SER A 216 -11.90 12.60 46.11
C SER A 216 -13.17 11.85 45.62
N GLY A 217 -13.38 10.60 46.06
CA GLY A 217 -14.55 9.72 45.72
C GLY A 217 -15.84 10.05 46.48
N PRO A 218 -16.76 9.10 46.78
CA PRO A 218 -16.93 7.72 46.31
C PRO A 218 -18.30 7.41 45.65
N THR A 219 -18.44 6.18 45.15
CA THR A 219 -19.63 5.50 44.59
C THR A 219 -20.81 5.34 45.57
N PRO A 220 -22.03 5.04 45.05
CA PRO A 220 -22.58 3.70 45.30
C PRO A 220 -23.42 3.06 44.16
N SER A 221 -23.13 1.76 43.96
CA SER A 221 -23.99 0.57 43.73
C SER A 221 -25.24 0.56 42.81
N SER A 222 -25.16 -0.36 41.84
CA SER A 222 -26.05 -1.51 41.56
C SER A 222 -27.55 -1.33 41.31
N ALA A 223 -28.02 -1.79 40.15
CA ALA A 223 -29.18 -2.70 40.07
C ALA A 223 -29.19 -3.50 38.76
N TYR A 224 -29.44 -4.80 38.93
CA TYR A 224 -29.70 -5.80 37.91
C TYR A 224 -31.03 -5.52 37.19
N SER A 225 -31.12 -5.86 35.90
CA SER A 225 -32.41 -6.25 35.30
C SER A 225 -32.19 -7.32 34.22
N LEU A 226 -32.99 -8.37 34.33
CA LEU A 226 -33.02 -9.56 33.49
C LEU A 226 -33.84 -9.34 32.19
N SER A 227 -33.41 -10.06 31.16
CA SER A 227 -34.06 -10.50 29.90
C SER A 227 -35.53 -10.97 30.04
N PRO A 228 -36.29 -11.41 28.99
CA PRO A 228 -35.98 -11.51 27.55
C PRO A 228 -37.14 -11.07 26.61
N HIS A 229 -36.89 -10.87 25.31
CA HIS A 229 -37.90 -11.19 24.28
C HIS A 229 -37.26 -11.60 22.95
N LEU A 230 -37.53 -12.85 22.59
CA LEU A 230 -37.33 -13.49 21.30
C LEU A 230 -38.08 -12.75 20.20
N LEU A 231 -37.42 -12.41 19.09
CA LEU A 231 -38.07 -12.37 17.78
C LEU A 231 -37.15 -12.96 16.71
N PHE A 232 -37.66 -14.05 16.14
CA PHE A 232 -37.17 -14.74 14.96
C PHE A 232 -37.24 -13.82 13.73
N PHE A 233 -36.13 -13.71 13.00
CA PHE A 233 -36.09 -13.51 11.55
C PHE A 233 -34.98 -14.44 11.06
N GLY A 234 -35.24 -15.49 10.30
CA GLY A 234 -35.92 -15.46 9.01
C GLY A 234 -34.83 -15.58 7.93
N ILE A 235 -34.34 -16.80 7.75
CA ILE A 235 -33.32 -17.18 6.75
C ILE A 235 -33.89 -16.91 5.36
N SER A 236 -33.21 -16.13 4.53
CA SER A 236 -33.42 -16.17 3.08
C SER A 236 -32.08 -16.25 2.36
N LEU A 237 -31.77 -17.49 1.96
CA LEU A 237 -30.66 -17.87 1.11
C LEU A 237 -31.19 -17.76 -0.34
N ILE A 238 -30.77 -16.76 -1.09
CA ILE A 238 -31.02 -16.72 -2.55
C ILE A 238 -29.69 -16.94 -3.24
N ALA A 239 -29.57 -18.14 -3.81
CA ALA A 239 -28.56 -18.51 -4.79
C ALA A 239 -29.20 -18.40 -6.19
N MET A 240 -28.61 -17.60 -7.08
CA MET A 240 -28.75 -17.71 -8.55
C MET A 240 -27.39 -17.29 -9.13
N LYS A 241 -26.52 -18.25 -9.49
CA LYS A 241 -26.35 -18.89 -10.81
C LYS A 241 -25.98 -17.92 -11.95
N PHE A 242 -24.68 -17.95 -12.26
CA PHE A 242 -24.02 -18.04 -13.58
C PHE A 242 -24.79 -17.57 -14.83
N PHE A 243 -24.21 -16.56 -15.48
CA PHE A 243 -23.83 -16.63 -16.89
C PHE A 243 -22.36 -16.22 -17.01
#